data_AF-A0A4R3KKW0-F1
#
_entry.id   AF-A0A4R3KKW0-F1
#
_cell.length_a   1.000
_cell.length_b   1.000
_cell.length_c   1.000
_cell.angle_alpha   90.00
_cell.angle_beta   90.00
_cell.angle_gamma   90.00
#
_symmetry.space_group_name_H-M   'P 1'
#
loop_
_entity.id
_entity.type
_entity.pdbx_description
1 polymer ?
#
loop_
_entity_poly.entity_id
_entity_poly.type
_entity_poly.pdbx_seq_one_letter_code
_entity_poly.pdbx_strand_id
1 'polypeptide(L)'
;MTKGNIRNHNKDFEFILENIATELHPFIYDHHKTWNLMSQVRKSNVQQIYNKALEVIAHEIQHHFKQEEDLILTRLKRYVNNQVVGPIAKLIDEHRSIEKKYHEVQKSYHQNPESLEFKKQINLLAYIIMKHIEKEDHYFYPLVSLILSQEEKAEISALFHILR
;
A
#
# COMPACT_ATOMS: atom_id res chain seq x y z
N MET A 1 -2.24 26.32 -11.92
CA MET A 1 -1.65 25.02 -11.52
C MET A 1 -1.30 25.10 -10.05
N THR A 2 -2.22 24.66 -9.18
CA THR A 2 -1.98 24.61 -7.74
C THR A 2 -0.93 23.55 -7.46
N LYS A 3 0.20 23.96 -6.88
CA LYS A 3 1.18 23.04 -6.28
C LYS A 3 0.43 22.30 -5.17
N GLY A 4 -0.05 21.10 -5.47
CA GLY A 4 -0.61 20.22 -4.45
C GLY A 4 0.44 20.08 -3.36
N ASN A 5 0.08 20.49 -2.15
CA ASN A 5 0.94 20.44 -0.99
C ASN A 5 1.30 18.96 -0.79
N ILE A 6 2.49 18.54 -1.24
CA ILE A 6 2.96 17.18 -1.01
C ILE A 6 3.23 17.14 0.48
N ARG A 7 2.28 16.57 1.25
CA ARG A 7 2.48 16.26 2.66
C ARG A 7 3.83 15.57 2.82
N ASN A 8 4.59 16.01 3.82
CA ASN A 8 5.89 15.43 4.07
C ASN A 8 5.69 14.09 4.77
N HIS A 9 5.48 13.04 3.98
CA HIS A 9 5.24 11.68 4.46
C HIS A 9 6.29 11.20 5.46
N ASN A 10 7.53 11.71 5.39
CA ASN A 10 8.56 11.36 6.37
C ASN A 10 8.30 11.98 7.76
N LYS A 11 7.67 13.16 7.81
CA LYS A 11 7.20 13.73 9.09
C LYS A 11 5.95 13.03 9.59
N ASP A 12 5.09 12.61 8.66
CA ASP A 12 3.87 11.89 9.01
C ASP A 12 4.20 10.48 9.51
N PHE A 13 5.28 9.86 9.04
CA PHE A 13 5.68 8.49 9.40
C PHE A 13 5.88 8.26 10.90
N GLU A 14 6.65 9.11 11.58
CA GLU A 14 6.84 8.98 13.05
C GLU A 14 5.52 9.17 13.80
N PHE A 15 4.72 10.16 13.37
CA PHE A 15 3.40 10.40 13.94
C PHE A 15 2.46 9.19 13.73
N ILE A 16 2.50 8.56 12.55
CA ILE A 16 1.74 7.35 12.24
C ILE A 16 2.15 6.21 13.19
N LEU A 17 3.45 5.98 13.39
CA LEU A 17 3.95 4.93 14.29
C LEU A 17 3.52 5.17 15.76
N GLU A 18 3.52 6.41 16.22
CA GLU A 18 3.08 6.77 17.58
C GLU A 18 1.58 6.49 17.82
N ASN A 19 0.76 6.48 16.77
CA ASN A 19 -0.70 6.34 16.85
C ASN A 19 -1.20 4.95 16.43
N ILE A 20 -0.30 4.03 16.09
CA ILE A 20 -0.63 2.67 15.64
C ILE A 20 0.01 1.66 16.60
N ALA A 21 -0.71 0.56 16.86
CA ALA A 21 -0.20 -0.54 17.66
C ALA A 21 1.12 -1.08 17.10
N THR A 22 2.10 -1.32 17.98
CA THR A 22 3.47 -1.70 17.59
C THR A 22 3.52 -2.99 16.78
N GLU A 23 2.55 -3.89 16.98
CA GLU A 23 2.40 -5.13 16.23
C GLU A 23 2.12 -4.91 14.73
N LEU A 24 1.56 -3.75 14.38
CA LEU A 24 1.21 -3.39 12.99
C LEU A 24 2.31 -2.54 12.32
N HIS A 25 3.32 -2.08 13.06
CA HIS A 25 4.43 -1.30 12.52
C HIS A 25 5.14 -1.94 11.31
N PRO A 26 5.32 -3.28 11.22
CA PRO A 26 5.93 -3.89 10.04
C PRO A 26 5.25 -3.53 8.72
N PHE A 27 3.92 -3.41 8.71
CA PHE A 27 3.17 -2.98 7.53
C PHE A 27 3.47 -1.51 7.18
N ILE A 28 3.49 -0.64 8.19
CA ILE A 28 3.81 0.79 8.04
C ILE A 28 5.24 1.00 7.52
N TYR A 29 6.20 0.17 7.94
CA TYR A 29 7.55 0.20 7.40
C TYR A 29 7.61 -0.15 5.91
N ASP A 30 6.82 -1.15 5.48
CA ASP A 30 6.75 -1.52 4.07
C ASP A 30 6.09 -0.41 3.25
N HIS A 31 5.00 0.19 3.75
CA HIS A 31 4.39 1.40 3.20
C HIS A 31 5.37 2.55 3.03
N HIS A 32 6.19 2.84 4.05
CA HIS A 32 7.17 3.91 3.98
C HIS A 32 8.21 3.69 2.87
N LYS A 33 8.69 2.46 2.71
CA LYS A 33 9.63 2.10 1.63
C LYS A 33 8.96 2.25 0.27
N THR A 34 7.76 1.71 0.10
CA THR A 34 6.99 1.78 -1.14
C THR A 34 6.69 3.23 -1.51
N TRP A 35 6.23 4.04 -0.55
CA TRP A 35 5.96 5.48 -0.74
C TRP A 35 7.18 6.24 -1.24
N ASN A 36 8.35 6.04 -0.61
CA ASN A 36 9.57 6.72 -1.00
C ASN A 36 10.00 6.39 -2.43
N LEU A 37 9.80 5.14 -2.86
CA LEU A 37 10.08 4.73 -4.23
C LEU A 37 9.05 5.31 -5.21
N MET A 38 7.76 5.28 -4.90
CA MET A 38 6.71 5.88 -5.75
C MET A 38 6.88 7.41 -5.89
N SER A 39 7.33 8.08 -4.82
CA SER A 39 7.69 9.50 -4.84
C SER A 39 8.84 9.77 -5.82
N GLN A 40 9.83 8.87 -5.91
CA GLN A 40 10.93 8.96 -6.86
C GLN A 40 10.47 8.69 -8.30
N VAL A 41 9.62 7.67 -8.52
CA VAL A 41 9.00 7.39 -9.83
C VAL A 41 8.33 8.65 -10.39
N ARG A 42 7.61 9.39 -9.53
CA ARG A 42 6.89 10.60 -9.94
C ARG A 42 7.75 11.82 -10.23
N LYS A 43 9.03 11.79 -9.87
CA LYS A 43 9.98 12.89 -10.05
C LYS A 43 11.10 12.57 -11.05
N SER A 44 11.22 11.31 -11.44
CA SER A 44 12.34 10.80 -12.23
C SER A 44 11.91 10.27 -13.58
N ASN A 45 12.83 10.32 -14.53
CA ASN A 45 12.77 9.63 -15.83
C ASN A 45 13.83 8.53 -15.95
N VAL A 46 14.35 8.04 -14.81
CA VAL A 46 15.42 7.04 -14.78
C VAL A 46 14.83 5.64 -14.84
N GLN A 47 15.18 4.91 -15.90
CA GLN A 47 14.70 3.55 -16.16
C GLN A 47 14.91 2.59 -14.98
N GLN A 48 16.05 2.67 -14.30
CA GLN A 48 16.35 1.83 -13.13
C GLN A 48 15.35 2.01 -11.98
N ILE A 49 14.84 3.24 -11.79
CA ILE A 49 13.81 3.53 -10.79
C ILE A 49 12.49 2.87 -11.19
N TYR A 50 12.15 2.86 -12.47
CA TYR A 50 10.95 2.18 -12.97
C TYR A 50 11.04 0.66 -12.81
N ASN A 51 12.19 0.07 -13.11
CA ASN A 51 12.42 -1.36 -12.91
C ASN A 51 12.23 -1.71 -11.44
N LYS A 52 12.88 -0.94 -10.55
CA LYS A 52 12.77 -1.19 -9.11
C LYS A 52 11.35 -1.00 -8.61
N ALA A 53 10.63 -0.01 -9.13
CA ALA A 53 9.23 0.22 -8.79
C ALA A 53 8.36 -0.98 -9.20
N LEU A 54 8.54 -1.52 -10.41
CA LEU A 54 7.77 -2.69 -10.85
C LEU A 54 8.03 -3.93 -10.00
N GLU A 55 9.26 -4.14 -9.52
CA GLU A 55 9.60 -5.20 -8.56
C GLU A 55 8.90 -5.01 -7.22
N VAL A 56 8.98 -3.80 -6.64
CA VAL A 56 8.39 -3.50 -5.33
C VAL A 56 6.87 -3.59 -5.40
N ILE A 57 6.24 -3.05 -6.44
CA ILE A 57 4.79 -3.14 -6.60
C ILE A 57 4.34 -4.59 -6.76
N ALA A 58 5.10 -5.43 -7.47
CA ALA A 58 4.81 -6.86 -7.54
C ALA A 58 4.83 -7.52 -6.17
N HIS A 59 5.84 -7.18 -5.35
CA HIS A 59 5.94 -7.66 -3.97
C HIS A 59 4.75 -7.21 -3.11
N GLU A 60 4.33 -5.94 -3.20
CA GLU A 60 3.15 -5.46 -2.47
C GLU A 60 1.90 -6.26 -2.83
N ILE A 61 1.68 -6.51 -4.12
CA ILE A 61 0.52 -7.28 -4.61
C ILE A 61 0.57 -8.75 -4.14
N GLN A 62 1.74 -9.37 -4.22
CA GLN A 62 1.91 -10.81 -3.94
C GLN A 62 1.93 -11.12 -2.45
N HIS A 63 2.46 -10.21 -1.64
CA HIS A 63 2.71 -10.44 -0.21
C HIS A 63 1.94 -9.48 0.67
N HIS A 64 2.17 -8.16 0.54
CA HIS A 64 1.60 -7.17 1.46
C HIS A 64 0.06 -7.20 1.47
N PHE A 65 -0.56 -7.07 0.30
CA PHE A 65 -2.03 -7.11 0.16
C PHE A 65 -2.62 -8.43 0.65
N LYS A 66 -1.91 -9.55 0.43
CA LYS A 66 -2.35 -10.86 0.92
C LYS A 66 -2.24 -11.01 2.42
N GLN A 67 -1.18 -10.49 3.02
CA GLN A 67 -1.04 -10.47 4.47
C GLN A 67 -2.12 -9.59 5.10
N GLU A 68 -2.45 -8.43 4.55
CA GLU A 68 -3.56 -7.61 5.03
C GLU A 68 -4.91 -8.34 4.90
N GLU A 69 -5.19 -8.91 3.74
CA GLU A 69 -6.43 -9.64 3.47
C GLU A 69 -6.61 -10.86 4.39
N ASP A 70 -5.57 -11.67 4.53
CA ASP A 70 -5.62 -12.94 5.23
C ASP A 70 -5.48 -12.78 6.74
N LEU A 71 -4.63 -11.86 7.21
CA LEU A 71 -4.33 -11.70 8.62
C LEU A 71 -5.21 -10.65 9.29
N ILE A 72 -5.33 -9.46 8.69
CA ILE A 72 -6.00 -8.30 9.30
C ILE A 72 -7.50 -8.32 8.97
N LEU A 73 -7.85 -8.32 7.69
CA LEU A 73 -9.25 -8.19 7.27
C LEU A 73 -10.09 -9.38 7.74
N THR A 74 -9.53 -10.59 7.77
CA THR A 74 -10.22 -11.78 8.29
C THR A 74 -10.60 -11.63 9.76
N ARG A 75 -9.76 -11.03 10.60
CA ARG A 75 -10.07 -10.75 12.01
C ARG A 75 -11.06 -9.60 12.13
N LEU A 76 -10.86 -8.54 11.34
CA LEU A 76 -11.73 -7.36 11.36
C LEU A 76 -13.19 -7.68 10.98
N LYS A 77 -13.43 -8.71 10.15
CA LYS A 77 -14.79 -9.21 9.82
C LYS A 77 -15.61 -9.61 11.03
N ARG A 78 -14.99 -9.95 12.17
CA ARG A 78 -15.69 -10.29 13.43
C ARG A 78 -16.36 -9.06 14.06
N TYR A 79 -15.87 -7.87 13.75
CA TYR A 79 -16.26 -6.60 14.37
C TYR A 79 -17.03 -5.68 13.43
N VAL A 80 -16.86 -5.85 12.11
CA VAL A 80 -17.46 -4.98 11.10
C VAL A 80 -18.42 -5.80 10.22
N ASN A 81 -19.72 -5.63 10.45
CA ASN A 81 -20.76 -6.44 9.83
C ASN A 81 -21.15 -5.88 8.46
N ASN A 82 -20.26 -5.96 7.46
CA ASN A 82 -20.45 -5.26 6.19
C ASN A 82 -19.65 -5.89 5.03
N GLN A 83 -19.94 -7.16 4.72
CA GLN A 83 -19.25 -7.94 3.68
C GLN A 83 -19.48 -7.41 2.25
N VAL A 84 -20.51 -6.59 2.02
CA VAL A 84 -20.89 -6.08 0.68
C VAL A 84 -20.56 -4.59 0.50
N VAL A 85 -20.61 -3.80 1.57
CA VAL A 85 -20.38 -2.35 1.56
C VAL A 85 -19.71 -1.94 2.86
N GLY A 86 -18.46 -1.49 2.82
CA GLY A 86 -17.72 -1.12 4.02
C GLY A 86 -16.21 -1.01 3.80
N PRO A 87 -15.44 -0.66 4.84
CA PRO A 87 -14.00 -0.45 4.73
C PRO A 87 -13.25 -1.68 4.23
N ILE A 88 -13.67 -2.89 4.65
CA ILE A 88 -13.08 -4.16 4.22
C ILE A 88 -13.29 -4.39 2.71
N ALA A 89 -14.53 -4.33 2.24
CA ALA A 89 -14.85 -4.53 0.83
C ALA A 89 -14.15 -3.48 -0.05
N LYS A 90 -14.14 -2.22 0.41
CA LYS A 90 -13.48 -1.13 -0.30
C LYS A 90 -11.97 -1.34 -0.43
N LEU A 91 -11.31 -1.88 0.60
CA LEU A 91 -9.87 -2.12 0.57
C LEU A 91 -9.52 -3.23 -0.44
N ILE A 92 -10.25 -4.34 -0.40
CA ILE A 92 -10.08 -5.45 -1.35
C ILE A 92 -10.29 -4.98 -2.80
N ASP A 93 -11.31 -4.15 -3.05
CA ASP A 93 -11.55 -3.61 -4.38
C ASP A 93 -10.43 -2.67 -4.85
N GLU A 94 -9.79 -1.95 -3.94
CA GLU A 94 -8.61 -1.15 -4.25
C GLU A 94 -7.39 -2.02 -4.58
N HIS A 95 -7.11 -3.08 -3.80
CA HIS A 95 -6.03 -4.04 -4.09
C HIS A 95 -6.18 -4.62 -5.50
N ARG A 96 -7.38 -5.09 -5.83
CA ARG A 96 -7.72 -5.63 -7.16
C ARG A 96 -7.55 -4.59 -8.26
N SER A 97 -7.93 -3.34 -7.99
CA SER A 97 -7.79 -2.23 -8.95
C SER A 97 -6.32 -1.89 -9.21
N ILE A 98 -5.50 -1.90 -8.16
CA ILE A 98 -4.05 -1.69 -8.24
C ILE A 98 -3.39 -2.84 -9.00
N GLU A 99 -3.72 -4.09 -8.68
CA GLU A 99 -3.22 -5.28 -9.37
C GLU A 99 -3.53 -5.25 -10.87
N LYS A 100 -4.78 -4.96 -11.23
CA LYS A 100 -5.17 -4.79 -12.63
C LYS A 100 -4.33 -3.71 -13.32
N LYS A 101 -4.16 -2.55 -12.66
CA LYS A 101 -3.39 -1.44 -13.23
C LYS A 101 -1.90 -1.78 -13.36
N TYR A 102 -1.35 -2.52 -12.41
CA TYR A 102 0.01 -3.04 -12.48
C TYR A 102 0.22 -3.90 -13.72
N HIS A 103 -0.68 -4.84 -14.03
CA HIS A 103 -0.56 -5.66 -15.24
C HIS A 103 -0.67 -4.85 -16.54
N GLU A 104 -1.52 -3.82 -16.59
CA GLU A 104 -1.56 -2.89 -17.72
C GLU A 104 -0.22 -2.19 -17.92
N VAL A 105 0.36 -1.66 -16.84
CA VAL A 105 1.66 -0.96 -16.85
C VAL A 105 2.78 -1.91 -17.23
N GLN A 106 2.78 -3.13 -16.69
CA GLN A 106 3.75 -4.17 -16.98
C GLN A 106 3.70 -4.56 -18.47
N LYS A 107 2.51 -4.67 -19.05
CA LYS A 107 2.35 -4.91 -20.50
C LYS A 107 2.94 -3.74 -21.31
N SER A 108 2.62 -2.50 -20.94
CA SER A 108 3.18 -1.31 -21.62
C SER A 108 4.70 -1.24 -21.51
N TYR A 109 5.26 -1.64 -20.36
CA TYR A 109 6.70 -1.71 -20.12
C TYR A 109 7.40 -2.68 -21.08
N HIS A 110 6.87 -3.90 -21.22
CA HIS A 110 7.44 -4.91 -22.12
C HIS A 110 7.33 -4.53 -23.60
N GLN A 111 6.32 -3.73 -23.97
CA GLN A 111 6.15 -3.25 -25.33
C GLN A 111 7.14 -2.14 -25.69
N ASN A 112 7.23 -1.11 -24.84
CA ASN A 112 8.18 -0.01 -25.02
C ASN A 112 8.39 0.75 -23.70
N PRO A 113 9.47 0.46 -22.95
CA PRO A 113 9.73 1.08 -21.65
C PRO A 113 10.10 2.57 -21.74
N GLU A 114 10.48 3.05 -22.93
CA GLU A 114 10.80 4.47 -23.13
C GLU A 114 9.60 5.31 -23.58
N SER A 115 8.47 4.66 -23.89
CA SER A 115 7.28 5.32 -24.40
C SER A 115 6.69 6.32 -23.40
N LEU A 116 6.16 7.42 -23.93
CA LEU A 116 5.42 8.40 -23.14
C LEU A 116 4.18 7.76 -22.48
N GLU A 117 3.58 6.77 -23.14
CA GLU A 117 2.42 6.05 -22.60
C GLU A 117 2.80 5.24 -21.35
N PHE A 118 3.85 4.43 -21.42
CA PHE A 118 4.36 3.73 -20.24
C PHE A 118 4.67 4.72 -19.10
N LYS A 119 5.39 5.81 -19.40
CA LYS A 119 5.76 6.84 -18.41
C LYS A 119 4.52 7.45 -17.74
N LYS A 120 3.46 7.72 -18.48
CA LYS A 120 2.18 8.20 -17.91
C LYS A 120 1.52 7.13 -17.03
N GLN A 121 1.49 5.89 -17.47
CA GLN A 121 0.85 4.80 -16.74
C GLN A 121 1.57 4.47 -15.43
N ILE A 122 2.90 4.37 -15.42
CA ILE A 122 3.67 4.11 -14.19
C ILE A 122 3.55 5.29 -13.20
N ASN A 123 3.50 6.53 -13.70
CA ASN A 123 3.25 7.70 -12.86
C ASN A 123 1.87 7.68 -12.20
N LEU A 124 0.84 7.28 -12.96
CA LEU A 124 -0.52 7.13 -12.45
C LEU A 124 -0.59 6.00 -11.41
N LEU A 125 0.02 4.85 -11.69
CA LEU A 125 0.07 3.74 -10.75
C LEU A 125 0.77 4.14 -9.44
N ALA A 126 1.92 4.81 -9.53
CA ALA A 126 2.64 5.34 -8.37
C ALA A 126 1.76 6.30 -7.55
N TYR A 127 0.99 7.17 -8.21
CA TYR A 127 0.04 8.04 -7.52
C TYR A 127 -1.07 7.27 -6.80
N ILE A 128 -1.66 6.26 -7.46
CA ILE A 128 -2.73 5.44 -6.86
C ILE A 128 -2.23 4.71 -5.62
N ILE A 129 -1.05 4.08 -5.70
CA ILE A 129 -0.42 3.38 -4.57
C ILE A 129 -0.14 4.33 -3.42
N MET A 130 0.42 5.51 -3.68
CA MET A 130 0.61 6.52 -2.62
C MET A 130 -0.73 6.89 -1.97
N LYS A 131 -1.81 7.04 -2.73
CA LYS A 131 -3.12 7.37 -2.15
C LYS A 131 -3.76 6.23 -1.35
N HIS A 132 -3.49 5.01 -1.75
CA HIS A 132 -3.89 3.82 -1.02
C HIS A 132 -3.16 3.75 0.34
N ILE A 133 -1.83 3.85 0.33
CA ILE A 133 -0.99 3.92 1.54
C ILE A 133 -1.42 5.06 2.47
N GLU A 134 -1.62 6.27 1.93
CA GLU A 134 -2.06 7.42 2.74
C GLU A 134 -3.36 7.11 3.49
N LYS A 135 -4.32 6.47 2.81
CA LYS A 135 -5.61 6.10 3.40
C LYS A 135 -5.42 5.04 4.49
N GLU A 136 -4.56 4.06 4.24
CA GLU A 136 -4.36 2.98 5.19
C GLU A 136 -3.69 3.47 6.47
N ASP A 137 -2.58 4.19 6.33
CA ASP A 137 -1.78 4.69 7.44
C ASP A 137 -2.57 5.66 8.32
N HIS A 138 -3.43 6.50 7.73
CA HIS A 138 -4.14 7.54 8.47
C HIS A 138 -5.52 7.11 8.99
N TYR A 139 -6.11 6.03 8.44
CA TYR A 139 -7.48 5.64 8.78
C TYR A 139 -7.63 4.15 9.05
N PHE A 140 -7.08 3.29 8.20
CA PHE A 140 -7.25 1.84 8.35
C PHE A 140 -6.47 1.29 9.54
N TYR A 141 -5.16 1.51 9.61
CA TYR A 141 -4.33 0.98 10.69
C TYR A 141 -4.65 1.57 12.07
N PRO A 142 -5.00 2.88 12.20
CA PRO A 142 -5.56 3.39 13.45
C PRO A 142 -6.86 2.69 13.86
N LEU A 143 -7.77 2.45 12.91
CA LEU A 143 -9.01 1.71 13.18
C LEU A 143 -8.74 0.27 13.63
N VAL A 144 -7.83 -0.44 12.95
CA VAL A 144 -7.41 -1.80 13.31
C VAL A 144 -6.80 -1.82 14.71
N SER A 145 -5.97 -0.83 15.05
CA SER A 145 -5.34 -0.69 16.36
C SER A 145 -6.35 -0.54 17.50
N LEU A 146 -7.47 0.14 17.22
CA LEU A 146 -8.55 0.38 18.18
C LEU A 146 -9.51 -0.81 18.32
N ILE A 147 -9.80 -1.51 17.21
CA ILE A 147 -10.83 -2.57 17.19
C ILE A 147 -10.29 -3.91 17.65
N LEU A 148 -9.10 -4.32 17.16
CA LEU A 148 -8.59 -5.65 17.44
C LEU A 148 -8.10 -5.77 18.88
N SER A 149 -8.23 -6.98 19.45
CA SER A 149 -7.66 -7.26 20.76
C SER A 149 -6.12 -7.26 20.71
N GLN A 150 -5.48 -7.17 21.88
CA GLN A 150 -4.04 -7.27 21.97
C GLN A 150 -3.51 -8.65 21.52
N GLU A 151 -4.26 -9.71 21.80
CA GLU A 151 -3.95 -11.08 21.37
C GLU A 151 -4.02 -11.20 19.85
N GLU A 152 -5.07 -10.65 19.22
CA GLU A 152 -5.22 -10.65 17.76
C GLU A 152 -4.09 -9.89 17.07
N LYS A 153 -3.68 -8.75 17.62
CA LYS A 153 -2.54 -7.96 17.14
C LYS A 153 -1.23 -8.74 17.27
N ALA A 154 -0.98 -9.39 18.41
CA ALA A 154 0.20 -10.21 18.62
C ALA A 154 0.27 -11.40 17.64
N GLU A 155 -0.86 -12.06 17.38
CA GLU A 155 -0.96 -13.11 16.38
C GLU A 155 -0.64 -12.61 14.96
N ILE A 156 -1.16 -11.44 14.58
CA ILE A 156 -0.86 -10.82 13.27
C ILE A 156 0.65 -10.60 13.13
N SER A 157 1.29 -9.99 14.13
CA SER A 157 2.73 -9.75 14.12
C SER A 157 3.55 -11.04 14.01
N ALA A 158 3.19 -12.06 14.79
CA ALA A 158 3.85 -13.36 14.74
C ALA A 158 3.72 -14.03 13.35
N LEU A 159 2.54 -13.99 12.74
CA LEU A 159 2.28 -14.56 11.42
C LEU A 159 2.94 -13.76 10.30
N PHE A 160 3.00 -12.43 10.42
CA PHE A 160 3.68 -11.56 9.45
C PHE A 160 5.15 -11.95 9.26
N HIS A 161 5.85 -12.25 10.36
CA HIS A 161 7.26 -12.66 10.29
C HIS A 161 7.49 -14.05 9.69
N ILE A 162 6.48 -14.92 9.69
CA ILE A 162 6.55 -16.27 9.10
C ILE A 162 6.28 -16.24 7.59
N LEU A 163 5.39 -15.34 7.16
CA LEU A 163 4.89 -15.26 5.78
C LEU A 163 5.66 -14.27 4.89
N ARG A 164 6.82 -13.77 5.36
CA ARG A 164 7.65 -12.79 4.66
C ARG A 164 8.75 -13.44 3.80
#